data_AF-A0A7W0KT26-F1
#
_entry.id   AF-A0A7W0KT26-F1
#
_cell.length_a   1.000
_cell.length_b   1.000
_cell.length_c   1.000
_cell.angle_alpha   90.00
_cell.angle_beta   90.00
_cell.angle_gamma   90.00
#
_symmetry.space_group_name_H-M   'P 1'
#
loop_
_entity.id
_entity.type
_entity.pdbx_description
1 polymer ?
#
loop_
_entity_poly.entity_id
_entity_poly.type
_entity_poly.pdbx_seq_one_letter_code
_entity_poly.pdbx_strand_id
1 'polypeptide(L)'
;MIAVGGFSAGAITAANLAYNSDQAGTYAYSTEDNPRASSKIQAAFGSSGCNYDPTTIGAGDAPVSFIHGELDPLVDYDTCVVPSFRTARGAGLVAELTSYCGDPRHAQKLYLAHQVATDKQWTTFLARELKIYSGMRPPSAAAFCA
;
A
#
# COMPACT_ATOMS: atom_id res chain seq x y z
N MET A 1 -17.35 -1.12 3.69
CA MET A 1 -15.99 -0.54 3.77
C MET A 1 -15.00 -1.67 3.71
N ILE A 2 -14.02 -1.61 2.82
CA ILE A 2 -13.06 -2.69 2.61
C ILE A 2 -11.67 -2.06 2.66
N ALA A 3 -10.83 -2.57 3.56
CA ALA A 3 -9.40 -2.32 3.56
C ALA A 3 -8.67 -3.64 3.29
N VAL A 4 -7.58 -3.59 2.56
CA VAL A 4 -6.77 -4.78 2.25
C VAL A 4 -5.38 -4.61 2.81
N GLY A 5 -4.97 -5.60 3.60
CA GLY A 5 -3.66 -5.67 4.23
C GLY A 5 -2.85 -6.83 3.67
N GLY A 6 -1.53 -6.69 3.59
CA GLY A 6 -0.69 -7.80 3.19
C GLY A 6 0.79 -7.66 3.55
N PHE A 7 1.51 -8.77 3.43
CA PHE A 7 2.94 -8.86 3.63
C PHE A 7 3.56 -9.51 2.39
N SER A 8 4.70 -9.00 1.91
CA SER A 8 5.38 -9.54 0.72
C SER A 8 4.47 -9.53 -0.52
N ALA A 9 4.30 -10.66 -1.20
CA ALA A 9 3.34 -10.85 -2.28
C ALA A 9 1.92 -10.37 -1.93
N GLY A 10 1.47 -10.55 -0.68
CA GLY A 10 0.18 -10.02 -0.24
C GLY A 10 0.13 -8.49 -0.22
N ALA A 11 1.24 -7.82 0.09
CA ALA A 11 1.34 -6.37 0.04
C ALA A 11 1.37 -5.86 -1.42
N ILE A 12 2.01 -6.59 -2.33
CA ILE A 12 1.97 -6.31 -3.78
C ILE A 12 0.52 -6.46 -4.30
N THR A 13 -0.19 -7.51 -3.89
CA THR A 13 -1.61 -7.66 -4.22
C THR A 13 -2.45 -6.52 -3.66
N ALA A 14 -2.20 -6.09 -2.42
CA ALA A 14 -2.89 -4.95 -1.82
C ALA A 14 -2.62 -3.64 -2.58
N ALA A 15 -1.38 -3.40 -3.03
CA ALA A 15 -1.03 -2.25 -3.86
C ALA A 15 -1.71 -2.30 -5.23
N ASN A 16 -1.77 -3.47 -5.86
CA ASN A 16 -2.50 -3.65 -7.11
C ASN A 16 -4.00 -3.44 -6.93
N LEU A 17 -4.61 -3.94 -5.85
CA LEU A 17 -6.01 -3.65 -5.57
C LEU A 17 -6.25 -2.16 -5.31
N ALA A 18 -5.30 -1.42 -4.75
CA ALA A 18 -5.43 0.02 -4.55
C ALA A 18 -5.39 0.80 -5.87
N TYR A 19 -4.46 0.44 -6.77
CA TYR A 19 -4.14 1.19 -7.99
C TYR A 19 -4.72 0.61 -9.29
N ASN A 20 -5.34 -0.57 -9.23
CA ASN A 20 -5.96 -1.24 -10.38
C ASN A 20 -7.41 -1.67 -10.08
N SER A 21 -8.05 -1.06 -9.10
CA SER A 21 -9.41 -1.46 -8.67
C SER A 21 -10.50 -1.30 -9.75
N ASP A 22 -10.27 -0.45 -10.75
CA ASP A 22 -11.15 -0.25 -11.90
C ASP A 22 -10.95 -1.28 -13.02
N GLN A 23 -9.87 -2.06 -12.96
CA GLN A 23 -9.64 -3.17 -13.86
C GLN A 23 -10.30 -4.43 -13.32
N ALA A 24 -11.62 -4.49 -13.41
CA ALA A 24 -12.31 -5.75 -13.17
C ALA A 24 -11.88 -6.77 -14.23
N GLY A 25 -11.36 -7.91 -13.79
CA GLY A 25 -10.92 -8.97 -14.69
C GLY A 25 -12.05 -9.40 -15.61
N THR A 26 -11.75 -9.71 -16.88
CA THR A 26 -12.75 -10.19 -17.85
C THR A 26 -13.06 -11.68 -17.69
N TYR A 27 -12.32 -12.37 -16.82
CA TYR A 27 -12.40 -13.80 -16.62
C TYR A 27 -13.21 -14.11 -15.34
N ALA A 28 -14.27 -14.89 -15.48
CA ALA A 28 -15.03 -15.46 -14.37
C ALA A 28 -14.53 -16.89 -14.13
N TYR A 29 -13.97 -17.16 -12.95
CA TYR A 29 -13.56 -18.49 -12.51
C TYR A 29 -14.75 -19.33 -12.05
N SER A 30 -15.80 -18.66 -11.55
CA SER A 30 -17.06 -19.29 -11.15
C SER A 30 -18.26 -18.58 -11.75
N THR A 31 -19.41 -19.26 -11.79
CA THR A 31 -20.70 -18.64 -12.19
C THR A 31 -21.20 -17.59 -11.21
N GLU A 32 -20.58 -17.48 -10.02
CA GLU A 32 -20.90 -16.49 -8.99
C GLU A 32 -20.06 -15.21 -9.13
N ASP A 33 -18.98 -15.25 -9.93
CA ASP A 33 -18.12 -14.09 -10.14
C ASP A 33 -18.88 -13.03 -10.93
N ASN A 34 -18.88 -11.80 -10.41
CA ASN A 34 -19.48 -10.67 -11.08
C ASN A 34 -18.37 -9.68 -11.50
N PRO A 35 -17.78 -9.85 -12.69
CA PRO A 35 -16.75 -8.93 -13.20
C PRO A 35 -17.30 -7.53 -13.51
N ARG A 36 -18.60 -7.28 -13.32
CA ARG A 36 -19.20 -5.94 -13.39
C ARG A 36 -19.37 -5.29 -12.02
N ALA A 37 -19.18 -6.03 -10.93
CA ALA A 37 -19.19 -5.48 -9.58
C ALA A 37 -17.88 -4.77 -9.29
N SER A 38 -17.95 -3.61 -8.66
CA SER A 38 -16.76 -2.86 -8.28
C SER A 38 -16.02 -3.58 -7.15
N SER A 39 -14.72 -3.81 -7.35
CA SER A 39 -13.79 -4.28 -6.30
C SER A 39 -13.04 -3.12 -5.64
N LYS A 40 -13.55 -1.88 -5.75
CA LYS A 40 -12.91 -0.70 -5.13
C LYS A 40 -12.77 -0.87 -3.63
N ILE A 41 -11.52 -0.87 -3.20
CA ILE A 41 -11.16 -0.80 -1.78
C ILE A 41 -11.06 0.67 -1.36
N GLN A 42 -11.20 0.91 -0.06
CA GLN A 42 -11.09 2.27 0.49
C GLN A 42 -9.70 2.59 1.01
N ALA A 43 -8.89 1.57 1.29
CA ALA A 43 -7.52 1.73 1.77
C ALA A 43 -6.72 0.43 1.58
N ALA A 44 -5.42 0.55 1.31
CA ALA A 44 -4.49 -0.58 1.39
C ALA A 44 -3.36 -0.30 2.38
N PHE A 45 -2.84 -1.36 2.99
CA PHE A 45 -1.67 -1.27 3.86
C PHE A 45 -0.83 -2.53 3.76
N GLY A 46 0.44 -2.44 4.13
CA GLY A 46 1.27 -3.63 4.09
C GLY A 46 2.75 -3.41 4.30
N SER A 47 3.48 -4.52 4.31
CA SER A 47 4.92 -4.53 4.49
C SER A 47 5.59 -5.24 3.32
N SER A 48 6.68 -4.65 2.82
CA SER A 48 7.46 -5.17 1.71
C SER A 48 6.66 -5.36 0.41
N GLY A 49 5.96 -4.31 -0.01
CA GLY A 49 5.19 -4.32 -1.25
C GLY A 49 5.30 -3.02 -2.04
N CYS A 50 5.03 -3.11 -3.33
CA CYS A 50 5.07 -2.01 -4.28
C CYS A 50 4.11 -2.32 -5.45
N ASN A 51 3.98 -1.38 -6.37
CA ASN A 51 3.38 -1.60 -7.68
C ASN A 51 4.51 -1.61 -8.74
N TYR A 52 4.70 -2.77 -9.38
CA TYR A 52 5.72 -2.98 -10.41
C TYR A 52 5.41 -2.28 -11.74
N ASP A 53 4.16 -1.83 -11.94
CA ASP A 53 3.75 -1.02 -13.07
C ASP A 53 3.20 0.33 -12.57
N PRO A 54 4.07 1.33 -12.35
CA PRO A 54 3.63 2.65 -11.91
C PRO A 54 2.69 3.35 -12.89
N THR A 55 2.61 2.92 -14.15
CA THR A 55 1.74 3.54 -15.16
C THR A 55 0.26 3.32 -14.87
N THR A 56 -0.06 2.34 -14.02
CA THR A 56 -1.45 2.08 -13.63
C THR A 56 -1.96 2.99 -12.52
N ILE A 57 -1.06 3.74 -11.86
CA ILE A 57 -1.42 4.60 -10.72
C ILE A 57 -2.05 5.89 -11.26
N GLY A 58 -3.30 6.12 -10.90
CA GLY A 58 -4.12 7.21 -11.42
C GLY A 58 -4.86 8.02 -10.36
N ALA A 59 -5.40 9.16 -10.78
CA ALA A 59 -6.22 10.00 -9.90
C ALA A 59 -7.49 9.25 -9.45
N GLY A 60 -7.78 9.30 -8.15
CA GLY A 60 -8.97 8.65 -7.58
C GLY A 60 -8.74 7.21 -7.11
N ASP A 61 -7.52 6.68 -7.25
CA ASP A 61 -7.13 5.40 -6.65
C ASP A 61 -7.15 5.43 -5.12
N ALA A 62 -7.17 4.24 -4.52
CA ALA A 62 -7.26 4.12 -3.08
C ALA A 62 -5.98 4.60 -2.37
N PRO A 63 -6.11 5.21 -1.18
CA PRO A 63 -4.97 5.59 -0.36
C PRO A 63 -4.22 4.35 0.15
N VAL A 64 -2.91 4.48 0.36
CA VAL A 64 -2.05 3.39 0.86
C VAL A 64 -1.16 3.81 2.04
N SER A 65 -0.84 2.86 2.93
CA SER A 65 0.15 3.05 4.01
C SER A 65 1.04 1.82 4.20
N PHE A 66 2.29 1.89 3.74
CA PHE A 66 3.20 0.76 3.74
C PHE A 66 4.43 1.01 4.61
N ILE A 67 5.12 -0.07 4.94
CA ILE A 67 6.47 -0.07 5.49
C ILE A 67 7.42 -0.85 4.59
N HIS A 68 8.68 -0.44 4.49
CA HIS A 68 9.70 -1.13 3.69
C HIS A 68 11.09 -0.98 4.29
N GLY A 69 11.90 -2.04 4.24
CA GLY A 69 13.32 -1.99 4.61
C GLY A 69 14.16 -1.64 3.40
N GLU A 70 15.03 -0.63 3.50
CA GLU A 70 15.84 -0.17 2.36
C GLU A 70 16.67 -1.28 1.72
N LEU A 71 17.19 -2.21 2.55
CA LEU A 71 18.05 -3.30 2.10
C LEU A 71 17.27 -4.62 1.91
N ASP A 72 15.95 -4.55 1.74
CA ASP A 72 15.11 -5.72 1.46
C ASP A 72 15.59 -6.45 0.20
N PRO A 73 16.05 -7.72 0.32
CA PRO A 73 16.68 -8.42 -0.79
C PRO A 73 15.67 -9.00 -1.80
N LEU A 74 14.37 -8.95 -1.52
CA LEU A 74 13.34 -9.58 -2.35
C LEU A 74 12.50 -8.57 -3.13
N VAL A 75 12.26 -7.40 -2.54
CA VAL A 75 11.53 -6.31 -3.19
C VAL A 75 12.39 -5.07 -3.13
N ASP A 76 12.98 -4.75 -4.27
CA ASP A 76 13.97 -3.70 -4.40
C ASP A 76 13.39 -2.31 -4.09
N TYR A 77 14.06 -1.59 -3.20
CA TYR A 77 13.59 -0.32 -2.68
C TYR A 77 13.62 0.79 -3.74
N ASP A 78 14.70 0.90 -4.52
CA ASP A 78 14.91 2.02 -5.44
C ASP A 78 14.23 1.84 -6.80
N THR A 79 14.08 0.60 -7.24
CA THR A 79 13.52 0.28 -8.57
C THR A 79 12.04 -0.05 -8.53
N CYS A 80 11.48 -0.45 -7.37
CA CYS A 80 10.05 -0.68 -7.23
C CYS A 80 9.38 0.27 -6.23
N VAL A 81 9.79 0.23 -4.96
CA VAL A 81 9.05 0.89 -3.88
C VAL A 81 9.05 2.40 -4.05
N VAL A 82 10.22 3.01 -4.15
CA VAL A 82 10.35 4.47 -4.29
C VAL A 82 9.59 4.98 -5.52
N PRO A 83 9.72 4.39 -6.73
CA PRO A 83 8.93 4.76 -7.89
C PRO A 83 7.41 4.66 -7.68
N SER A 84 6.89 3.58 -7.07
CA SER A 84 5.45 3.44 -6.83
C SER A 84 4.92 4.59 -5.94
N PHE A 85 5.58 4.84 -4.81
CA PHE A 85 5.14 5.86 -3.86
C PHE A 85 5.36 7.28 -4.40
N ARG A 86 6.44 7.52 -5.14
CA ARG A 86 6.68 8.81 -5.82
C ARG A 86 5.58 9.09 -6.85
N THR A 87 5.22 8.10 -7.65
CA THR A 87 4.18 8.23 -8.68
C THR A 87 2.81 8.48 -8.04
N ALA A 88 2.44 7.70 -7.02
CA ALA A 88 1.18 7.89 -6.30
C ALA A 88 1.08 9.30 -5.66
N ARG A 89 2.15 9.76 -5.01
CA ARG A 89 2.20 11.13 -4.47
C ARG A 89 2.11 12.18 -5.58
N GLY A 90 2.78 11.96 -6.71
CA GLY A 90 2.70 12.84 -7.89
C GLY A 90 1.30 12.92 -8.49
N ALA A 91 0.51 11.85 -8.41
CA ALA A 91 -0.90 11.83 -8.80
C ALA A 91 -1.86 12.46 -7.77
N GLY A 92 -1.32 13.01 -6.67
CA GLY A 92 -2.11 13.64 -5.60
C GLY A 92 -2.77 12.64 -4.63
N LEU A 93 -2.36 11.38 -4.65
CA LEU A 93 -2.90 10.33 -3.77
C LEU A 93 -2.24 10.36 -2.39
N VAL A 94 -2.97 9.89 -1.38
CA VAL A 94 -2.39 9.59 -0.07
C VAL A 94 -1.59 8.29 -0.18
N ALA A 95 -0.26 8.42 -0.19
CA ALA A 95 0.66 7.28 -0.21
C ALA A 95 1.72 7.43 0.89
N GLU A 96 1.43 6.88 2.07
CA GLU A 96 2.33 6.88 3.21
C GLU A 96 3.31 5.70 3.10
N LEU A 97 4.60 5.99 3.20
CA LEU A 97 5.64 4.97 3.27
C LEU A 97 6.53 5.30 4.46
N THR A 98 6.74 4.32 5.34
CA THR A 98 7.82 4.37 6.32
C THR A 98 8.97 3.53 5.80
N SER A 99 10.05 4.20 5.43
CA SER A 99 11.29 3.57 4.98
C SER A 99 12.21 3.36 6.17
N TYR A 100 12.61 2.12 6.40
CA TYR A 100 13.59 1.76 7.42
C TYR A 100 14.97 1.66 6.77
N CYS A 101 15.74 2.75 6.83
CA CYS A 101 17.05 2.85 6.19
C CYS A 101 18.07 1.93 6.87
N GLY A 102 18.87 1.23 6.06
CA GLY A 102 19.81 0.20 6.47
C GLY A 102 19.18 -1.12 6.93
N ASP A 103 17.85 -1.26 6.85
CA ASP A 103 17.13 -2.45 7.33
C ASP A 103 16.97 -3.49 6.22
N PRO A 104 17.52 -4.71 6.36
CA PRO A 104 17.41 -5.75 5.34
C PRO A 104 16.17 -6.63 5.51
N ARG A 105 15.35 -6.37 6.54
CA ARG A 105 14.24 -7.26 6.86
C ARG A 105 13.11 -7.14 5.84
N HIS A 106 12.60 -8.30 5.44
CA HIS A 106 11.48 -8.44 4.54
C HIS A 106 10.17 -8.77 5.28
N ALA A 107 9.08 -8.15 4.88
CA ALA A 107 7.69 -8.49 5.18
C ALA A 107 7.39 -8.59 6.68
N GLN A 108 6.99 -9.77 7.17
CA GLN A 108 6.61 -9.97 8.57
C GLN A 108 7.78 -9.70 9.52
N LYS A 109 9.03 -10.02 9.11
CA LYS A 109 10.21 -9.76 9.95
C LYS A 109 10.43 -8.26 10.14
N LEU A 110 10.15 -7.46 9.12
CA LEU A 110 10.22 -6.00 9.21
C LEU A 110 9.17 -5.48 10.18
N TYR A 111 7.92 -5.94 10.02
CA TYR A 111 6.81 -5.59 10.89
C TYR A 111 7.09 -5.91 12.35
N LEU A 112 7.49 -7.14 12.67
CA LEU A 112 7.68 -7.58 14.05
C LEU A 112 8.74 -6.75 14.77
N ALA A 113 9.83 -6.36 14.10
CA ALA A 113 10.86 -5.56 14.74
C ALA A 113 10.51 -4.06 14.84
N HIS A 114 9.43 -3.61 14.18
CA HIS A 114 8.93 -2.23 14.28
C HIS A 114 7.44 -2.16 14.62
N GLN A 115 6.92 -3.18 15.32
CA GLN A 115 5.49 -3.43 15.45
C GLN A 115 4.75 -2.24 16.08
N VAL A 116 5.24 -1.71 17.20
CA VAL A 116 4.59 -0.60 17.91
C VAL A 116 4.44 0.64 17.02
N ALA A 117 5.49 0.99 16.27
CA ALA A 117 5.45 2.13 15.37
C ALA A 117 4.52 1.87 14.17
N THR A 118 4.57 0.65 13.62
CA THR A 118 3.75 0.24 12.48
C THR A 118 2.27 0.19 12.84
N ASP A 119 1.91 -0.41 13.97
CA ASP A 119 0.53 -0.49 14.45
C ASP A 119 -0.05 0.91 14.67
N LYS A 120 0.74 1.84 15.22
CA LYS A 120 0.32 3.24 15.37
C LYS A 120 0.07 3.91 14.02
N GLN A 121 0.99 3.72 13.06
CA GLN A 121 0.85 4.27 11.71
C GLN A 121 -0.40 3.72 11.02
N TRP A 122 -0.54 2.39 10.94
CA TRP A 122 -1.66 1.74 10.25
C TRP A 122 -2.99 2.01 10.92
N THR A 123 -3.06 1.99 12.25
CA THR A 123 -4.29 2.35 12.98
C THR A 123 -4.68 3.80 12.68
N THR A 124 -3.71 4.73 12.66
CA THR A 124 -3.98 6.13 12.36
C THR A 124 -4.49 6.33 10.93
N PHE A 125 -3.82 5.68 9.98
CA PHE A 125 -4.18 5.69 8.57
C PHE A 125 -5.57 5.09 8.35
N LEU A 126 -5.83 3.88 8.83
CA LEU A 126 -7.11 3.19 8.64
C LEU A 126 -8.26 3.94 9.29
N ALA A 127 -8.08 4.44 10.52
CA ALA A 127 -9.11 5.24 11.19
C ALA A 127 -9.53 6.47 10.37
N ARG A 128 -8.55 7.11 9.70
CA ARG A 128 -8.75 8.30 8.85
C ARG A 128 -9.40 7.94 7.52
N GLU A 129 -8.80 7.04 6.75
CA GLU A 129 -9.24 6.75 5.38
C GLU A 129 -10.56 5.97 5.35
N LEU A 130 -10.82 5.13 6.36
CA LEU A 130 -12.10 4.46 6.54
C LEU A 130 -13.14 5.34 7.25
N LYS A 131 -12.80 6.60 7.58
CA LYS A 131 -13.71 7.56 8.22
C LYS A 131 -14.34 7.03 9.50
N ILE A 132 -13.60 6.22 10.26
CA ILE A 132 -14.04 5.66 11.54
C ILE A 132 -13.95 6.74 12.63
N TYR A 133 -12.89 7.56 12.58
CA TYR A 133 -12.67 8.64 13.53
C TYR A 133 -12.28 9.94 12.82
N SER A 134 -12.65 11.08 13.43
CA SER A 134 -12.20 12.41 13.02
C SER A 134 -11.01 12.86 13.87
N GLY A 135 -10.24 13.84 13.38
CA GLY A 135 -9.10 14.40 14.13
C GLY A 135 -7.84 13.54 14.12
N MET A 136 -7.79 12.48 13.30
CA MET A 136 -6.57 11.71 13.09
C MET A 136 -5.47 12.59 12.45
N ARG A 137 -4.21 12.25 12.70
CA ARG A 137 -3.04 12.93 12.09
C ARG A 137 -3.25 13.04 10.57
N PRO A 138 -2.90 14.18 9.93
CA PRO A 138 -2.96 14.31 8.47
C PRO A 138 -2.03 13.31 7.78
N PRO A 139 -2.26 13.00 6.49
CA PRO A 139 -1.37 12.16 5.69
C PRO A 139 0.11 12.56 5.79
N SER A 140 1.01 11.57 5.85
CA SER A 140 2.46 11.83 5.80
C SER A 140 3.07 11.41 4.47
N ALA A 141 3.88 12.30 3.90
CA ALA A 141 4.80 11.99 2.82
C ALA A 141 6.24 11.98 3.37
N ALA A 142 6.55 11.02 4.25
CA ALA A 142 7.89 10.88 4.79
C ALA A 142 8.91 10.73 3.66
N ALA A 143 10.12 11.26 3.89
CA ALA A 143 11.22 11.15 2.95
C ALA A 143 11.61 9.69 2.75
N PHE A 144 12.07 9.38 1.54
CA PHE A 144 12.70 8.10 1.24
C PHE A 144 14.10 8.06 1.86
N CYS A 145 14.64 6.87 2.11
CA CYS A 145 16.07 6.69 2.32
C CYS A 145 16.89 7.30 1.17
N ALA A 146 18.09 7.77 1.49
CA ALA A 146 18.90 8.66 0.66
C ALA A 146 20.02 7.93 -0.08
#